data_AF-A0A535CX80-F1
#
_entry.id   AF-A0A535CX80-F1
#
_cell.length_a   1.000
_cell.length_b   1.000
_cell.length_c   1.000
_cell.angle_alpha   90.00
_cell.angle_beta   90.00
_cell.angle_gamma   90.00
#
_symmetry.space_group_name_H-M   'P 1'
#
loop_
_entity.id
_entity.type
_entity.pdbx_description
1 polymer ?
#
loop_
_entity_poly.entity_id
_entity_poly.type
_entity_poly.pdbx_seq_one_letter_code
_entity_poly.pdbx_strand_id
1 'polypeptide(L)'
;MALAHGGGAAIPVAAGSAAGWWLLVTVVLIGGAAMLRSPAGDRVDVYGVPNGLTALRAYGCLPLMLVATLSLPGRLALVLWGAAGGIVGLLDAADGAIARRWGPITALGKALDPFMDAVYFVVAATGSLLLGIMPAWLMALVVFRYAGPVLATPVVLLSGRRPELVFTAWGRRNTELTGVVLFTLLWVRIAGGPIDVAALAVALPTLVPTMILHFIALGRRAAAAPRAPRRARQWT
;
A
#
# COMPACT_ATOMS: atom_id res chain seq x y z
N MET A 1 11.56 -13.97 -18.25
CA MET A 1 11.47 -14.86 -17.07
C MET A 1 12.83 -15.21 -16.43
N ALA A 2 13.96 -14.75 -16.99
CA ALA A 2 15.32 -15.10 -16.52
C ALA A 2 16.06 -14.03 -15.68
N LEU A 3 15.51 -12.82 -15.51
CA LEU A 3 16.28 -11.70 -14.92
C LEU A 3 16.37 -11.72 -13.39
N ALA A 4 15.46 -12.37 -12.66
CA ALA A 4 15.48 -12.37 -11.20
C ALA A 4 16.08 -13.65 -10.57
N HIS A 5 16.07 -14.78 -11.28
CA HIS A 5 16.39 -16.10 -10.69
C HIS A 5 17.74 -16.68 -11.15
N GLY A 6 18.52 -15.92 -11.93
CA GLY A 6 19.72 -16.43 -12.62
C GLY A 6 21.06 -16.15 -11.92
N GLY A 7 21.09 -15.40 -10.82
CA GLY A 7 22.34 -15.03 -10.16
C GLY A 7 22.49 -15.69 -8.79
N GLY A 8 23.65 -16.30 -8.51
CA GLY A 8 24.01 -16.78 -7.16
C GLY A 8 23.93 -15.70 -6.06
N ALA A 9 23.79 -14.43 -6.45
CA ALA A 9 23.58 -13.28 -5.57
C ALA A 9 22.10 -13.04 -5.17
N ALA A 10 21.11 -13.64 -5.83
CA ALA A 10 19.69 -13.31 -5.60
C ALA A 10 19.19 -13.76 -4.21
N ILE A 11 19.64 -14.93 -3.74
CA ILE A 11 19.35 -15.46 -2.41
C ILE A 11 19.97 -14.60 -1.30
N PRO A 12 21.29 -14.30 -1.30
CA PRO A 12 21.88 -13.46 -0.25
C PRO A 12 21.33 -12.03 -0.27
N VAL A 13 20.98 -11.47 -1.45
CA VAL A 13 20.33 -10.14 -1.52
C VAL A 13 18.94 -10.17 -0.87
N ALA A 14 18.13 -11.19 -1.14
CA ALA A 14 16.82 -11.33 -0.52
C ALA A 14 16.92 -11.53 1.00
N ALA A 15 17.84 -12.41 1.44
CA ALA A 15 18.08 -12.67 2.86
C ALA A 15 18.59 -11.42 3.59
N GLY A 16 19.54 -10.69 2.99
CA GLY A 16 20.05 -9.43 3.53
C GLY A 16 18.97 -8.34 3.60
N SER A 17 18.13 -8.24 2.57
CA SER A 17 17.00 -7.30 2.54
C SER A 17 15.95 -7.64 3.59
N ALA A 18 15.62 -8.93 3.76
CA ALA A 18 14.71 -9.41 4.80
C ALA A 18 15.27 -9.16 6.21
N ALA A 19 16.55 -9.43 6.44
CA ALA A 19 17.21 -9.18 7.71
C ALA A 19 17.26 -7.68 8.06
N GLY A 20 17.61 -6.83 7.08
CA GLY A 20 17.60 -5.38 7.24
C GLY A 20 16.19 -4.85 7.52
N TRP A 21 15.18 -5.41 6.85
CA TRP A 21 13.78 -5.08 7.11
C TRP A 21 13.34 -5.48 8.53
N TRP A 22 13.65 -6.71 8.97
CA TRP A 22 13.36 -7.13 10.35
C TRP A 22 14.04 -6.23 11.37
N LEU A 23 15.32 -5.91 11.18
CA LEU A 23 16.04 -5.01 12.07
C LEU A 23 15.36 -3.63 12.13
N LEU A 24 14.99 -3.06 10.98
CA LEU A 24 14.29 -1.77 10.92
C LEU A 24 12.96 -1.83 11.69
N VAL A 25 12.12 -2.84 11.41
CA VAL A 25 10.83 -3.01 12.09
C VAL A 25 11.04 -3.20 13.58
N THR A 26 12.00 -4.01 14.01
CA THR A 26 12.31 -4.21 15.43
C THR A 26 12.76 -2.92 16.10
N VAL A 27 13.64 -2.13 15.48
CA VAL A 27 14.06 -0.83 16.01
C VAL A 27 12.88 0.15 16.10
N VAL A 28 12.03 0.20 15.08
CA VAL A 28 10.84 1.06 15.06
C VAL A 28 9.82 0.62 16.11
N LEU A 29 9.60 -0.68 16.30
CA LEU A 29 8.69 -1.19 17.32
C LEU A 29 9.25 -0.96 18.73
N ILE A 30 10.50 -1.32 19.00
CA ILE A 30 11.12 -1.11 20.33
C ILE A 30 11.22 0.38 20.66
N GLY A 31 11.72 1.20 19.73
CA GLY A 31 11.82 2.65 19.93
C GLY A 31 10.44 3.34 19.97
N GLY A 32 9.48 2.83 19.19
CA GLY A 32 8.11 3.30 19.17
C GLY A 32 7.31 2.91 20.40
N ALA A 33 7.64 1.80 21.07
CA ALA A 33 7.03 1.38 22.34
C ALA A 33 7.15 2.50 23.40
N ALA A 34 8.30 3.18 23.45
CA ALA A 34 8.53 4.33 24.33
C ALA A 34 7.69 5.58 23.96
N MET A 35 7.15 5.61 22.74
CA MET A 35 6.32 6.70 22.19
C MET A 35 4.84 6.34 22.10
N LEU A 36 4.40 5.20 22.63
CA LEU A 36 2.99 4.81 22.68
C LEU A 36 2.20 5.78 23.57
N ARG A 37 1.66 6.81 22.93
CA ARG A 37 0.71 7.75 23.53
C ARG A 37 -0.66 7.58 22.90
N SER A 38 -1.68 7.59 23.75
CA SER A 38 -3.09 7.77 23.40
C SER A 38 -3.28 9.09 22.64
N PRO A 39 -4.31 9.24 21.79
CA PRO A 39 -4.65 10.51 21.17
C PRO A 39 -4.87 11.66 22.17
N ALA A 40 -5.19 11.35 23.43
CA ALA A 40 -5.32 12.30 24.54
C ALA A 40 -3.98 12.65 25.24
N GLY A 41 -2.88 11.96 24.90
CA GLY A 41 -1.54 12.18 25.46
C GLY A 41 -1.10 11.18 26.53
N ASP A 42 -2.01 10.33 27.02
CA ASP A 42 -1.73 9.31 28.04
C ASP A 42 -0.79 8.22 27.53
N ARG A 43 0.08 7.69 28.40
CA ARG A 43 0.92 6.53 28.06
C ARG A 43 0.05 5.28 27.94
N VAL A 44 0.28 4.49 26.89
CA VAL A 44 -0.41 3.22 26.67
C VAL A 44 0.65 2.12 26.73
N ASP A 45 0.56 1.26 27.73
CA ASP A 45 1.60 0.27 28.04
C ASP A 45 1.50 -1.01 27.17
N VAL A 46 0.44 -1.15 26.37
CA VAL A 46 0.18 -2.34 25.54
C VAL A 46 -0.22 -1.94 24.13
N TYR A 47 0.35 -2.62 23.12
CA TYR A 47 -0.12 -2.49 21.74
C TYR A 47 -1.57 -2.98 21.65
N GLY A 48 -2.50 -2.07 21.35
CA GLY A 48 -3.86 -2.45 21.01
C GLY A 48 -3.89 -3.39 19.79
N VAL A 49 -4.93 -4.22 19.70
CA VAL A 49 -5.13 -5.19 18.59
C VAL A 49 -4.83 -4.62 17.21
N PRO A 50 -5.29 -3.39 16.84
CA PRO A 50 -4.96 -2.81 15.53
C PRO A 50 -3.46 -2.57 15.32
N ASN A 51 -2.74 -2.06 16.33
CA ASN A 51 -1.29 -1.82 16.21
C ASN A 51 -0.51 -3.14 16.14
N GLY A 52 -0.98 -4.18 16.83
CA GLY A 52 -0.40 -5.52 16.75
C GLY A 52 -0.55 -6.14 15.37
N LEU A 53 -1.69 -5.92 14.71
CA LEU A 53 -1.92 -6.39 13.33
C LEU A 53 -1.06 -5.65 12.31
N THR A 54 -0.94 -4.32 12.41
CA THR A 54 0.01 -3.54 11.59
C THR A 54 1.46 -4.00 11.80
N ALA A 55 1.85 -4.27 13.06
CA ALA A 55 3.19 -4.76 13.39
C ALA A 55 3.45 -6.17 12.85
N LEU A 56 2.48 -7.08 12.95
CA LEU A 56 2.57 -8.44 12.42
C LEU A 56 2.68 -8.44 10.89
N ARG A 57 1.85 -7.62 10.22
CA ARG A 57 1.92 -7.36 8.77
C ARG A 57 3.31 -6.88 8.37
N ALA A 58 3.83 -5.91 9.11
CA ALA A 58 5.15 -5.36 8.87
C ALA A 58 6.25 -6.40 9.03
N TYR A 59 6.20 -7.19 10.11
CA TYR A 59 7.26 -8.12 10.45
C TYR A 59 7.26 -9.37 9.55
N GLY A 60 6.10 -9.94 9.23
CA GLY A 60 6.00 -11.23 8.54
C GLY A 60 5.92 -11.13 7.03
N CYS A 61 5.01 -10.30 6.51
CA CYS A 61 4.56 -10.46 5.13
C CYS A 61 5.49 -9.84 4.09
N LEU A 62 6.09 -8.68 4.38
CA LEU A 62 7.01 -8.01 3.44
C LEU A 62 8.28 -8.82 3.14
N PRO A 63 8.98 -9.39 4.15
CA PRO A 63 10.11 -10.28 3.90
C PRO A 63 9.73 -11.51 3.07
N LEU A 64 8.58 -12.14 3.36
CA LEU A 64 8.11 -13.30 2.61
C LEU A 64 7.84 -12.97 1.15
N MET A 65 7.25 -11.80 0.89
CA MET A 65 7.05 -11.28 -0.45
C MET A 65 8.40 -11.06 -1.16
N LEU A 66 9.36 -10.39 -0.53
CA LEU A 66 10.69 -10.17 -1.13
C LEU A 66 11.41 -11.48 -1.46
N VAL A 67 11.40 -12.44 -0.55
CA VAL A 67 11.98 -13.78 -0.76
C VAL A 67 11.26 -14.50 -1.90
N ALA A 68 9.93 -14.45 -1.94
CA ALA A 68 9.16 -15.05 -3.03
C ALA A 68 9.54 -14.47 -4.39
N THR A 69 9.72 -13.16 -4.49
CA THR A 69 10.07 -12.48 -5.76
C THR A 69 11.50 -12.73 -6.20
N LEU A 70 12.44 -12.70 -5.26
CA LEU A 70 13.87 -12.66 -5.58
C LEU A 70 14.55 -14.03 -5.53
N SER A 71 14.05 -14.97 -4.73
CA SER A 71 14.78 -16.20 -4.42
C SER A 71 14.07 -17.49 -4.83
N LEU A 72 12.75 -17.48 -4.95
CA LEU A 72 12.00 -18.70 -5.25
C LEU A 72 11.74 -18.82 -6.75
N PRO A 73 11.91 -20.01 -7.34
CA PRO A 73 11.63 -20.21 -8.75
C PRO A 73 10.15 -20.50 -9.05
N GLY A 74 9.69 -19.99 -10.20
CA GLY A 74 8.50 -20.49 -10.89
C GLY A 74 7.22 -20.44 -10.07
N ARG A 75 6.50 -21.58 -9.97
CA ARG A 75 5.19 -21.65 -9.31
C ARG A 75 5.25 -21.42 -7.80
N LEU A 76 6.33 -21.84 -7.13
CA LEU A 76 6.49 -21.66 -5.69
C LEU A 76 6.55 -20.16 -5.34
N ALA A 77 7.25 -19.39 -6.16
CA ALA A 77 7.31 -17.92 -6.08
C ALA A 77 5.91 -17.30 -6.10
N LEU A 78 5.09 -17.71 -7.08
CA LEU A 78 3.73 -17.20 -7.27
C LEU A 78 2.81 -17.56 -6.10
N VAL A 79 2.87 -18.80 -5.61
CA VAL A 79 2.03 -19.27 -4.49
C VAL A 79 2.40 -18.53 -3.21
N LEU A 80 3.69 -18.42 -2.88
CA LEU A 80 4.12 -17.72 -1.66
C LEU A 80 3.81 -16.22 -1.75
N TRP A 81 4.04 -15.59 -2.91
CA TRP A 81 3.70 -14.19 -3.14
C TRP A 81 2.21 -13.93 -2.99
N GLY A 82 1.38 -14.77 -3.61
CA GLY A 82 -0.07 -14.69 -3.55
C GLY A 82 -0.62 -14.92 -2.14
N ALA A 83 -0.10 -15.91 -1.42
CA ALA A 83 -0.51 -16.18 -0.04
C ALA A 83 -0.11 -15.03 0.89
N ALA A 84 1.14 -14.57 0.85
CA ALA A 84 1.62 -13.49 1.69
C ALA A 84 0.89 -12.17 1.39
N GLY A 85 0.81 -11.77 0.11
CA GLY A 85 0.11 -10.54 -0.29
C GLY A 85 -1.40 -10.60 -0.05
N GLY A 86 -2.03 -11.75 -0.31
CA GLY A 86 -3.46 -11.96 -0.05
C GLY A 86 -3.80 -11.85 1.43
N ILE A 87 -2.99 -12.44 2.32
CA ILE A 87 -3.15 -12.31 3.77
C ILE A 87 -3.02 -10.85 4.19
N VAL A 88 -2.03 -10.12 3.66
CA VAL A 88 -1.87 -8.68 3.96
C VAL A 88 -3.10 -7.88 3.56
N GLY A 89 -3.58 -8.06 2.32
CA GLY A 89 -4.77 -7.35 1.83
C GLY A 89 -6.03 -7.68 2.64
N LEU A 90 -6.17 -8.94 3.08
CA LEU A 90 -7.29 -9.35 3.92
C LEU A 90 -7.20 -8.78 5.34
N LEU A 91 -6.00 -8.78 5.93
CA LEU A 91 -5.76 -8.17 7.24
C LEU A 91 -6.00 -6.67 7.23
N ASP A 92 -5.61 -5.96 6.17
CA ASP A 92 -5.89 -4.52 6.01
C ASP A 92 -7.40 -4.23 5.93
N ALA A 93 -8.13 -5.04 5.16
CA ALA A 93 -9.59 -4.96 5.09
C ALA A 93 -10.26 -5.28 6.44
N ALA A 94 -9.71 -6.25 7.19
CA ALA A 94 -10.18 -6.64 8.51
C ALA A 94 -9.86 -5.58 9.57
N ASP A 95 -8.67 -4.96 9.55
CA ASP A 95 -8.26 -3.88 10.45
C ASP A 95 -9.19 -2.68 10.32
N GLY A 96 -9.59 -2.34 9.09
CA GLY A 96 -10.60 -1.32 8.86
C GLY A 96 -11.94 -1.63 9.56
N ALA A 97 -12.31 -2.90 9.72
CA ALA A 97 -13.52 -3.33 10.42
C ALA A 97 -13.34 -3.49 11.94
N ILE A 98 -12.18 -3.97 12.38
CA ILE A 98 -11.83 -4.23 13.78
C ILE A 98 -11.49 -2.93 14.52
N ALA A 99 -10.77 -2.01 13.88
CA ALA A 99 -10.41 -0.70 14.44
C ALA A 99 -11.63 0.17 14.76
N ARG A 100 -12.78 -0.08 14.11
CA ARG A 100 -14.06 0.57 14.45
C ARG A 100 -14.72 0.04 15.72
N ARG A 101 -14.25 -1.10 16.24
CA ARG A 101 -14.90 -1.83 17.34
C ARG A 101 -13.97 -2.09 18.53
N TRP A 102 -12.64 -2.09 18.37
CA TRP A 102 -11.70 -2.53 19.41
C TRP A 102 -10.48 -1.60 19.55
N GLY A 103 -10.41 -0.94 20.71
CA GLY A 103 -9.18 -0.40 21.31
C GLY A 103 -8.70 0.98 20.83
N PRO A 104 -7.85 1.65 21.62
CA PRO A 104 -7.30 2.96 21.30
C PRO A 104 -6.25 2.89 20.18
N ILE A 105 -6.47 3.64 19.10
CA ILE A 105 -5.48 3.86 18.03
C ILE A 105 -4.39 4.79 18.57
N THR A 106 -3.12 4.36 18.56
CA THR A 106 -2.00 5.16 19.10
C THR A 106 -1.45 6.14 18.08
N ALA A 107 -0.76 7.19 18.54
CA ALA A 107 -0.10 8.15 17.65
C ALA A 107 0.96 7.50 16.75
N LEU A 108 1.72 6.53 17.29
CA LEU A 108 2.68 5.73 16.53
C LEU A 108 1.98 4.91 15.44
N GLY A 109 0.91 4.19 15.77
CA GLY A 109 0.15 3.40 14.81
C GLY A 109 -0.35 4.25 13.64
N LYS A 110 -0.89 5.45 13.91
CA LYS A 110 -1.34 6.39 12.86
C LYS A 110 -0.21 6.86 11.94
N ALA A 111 1.01 6.98 12.44
CA ALA A 111 2.17 7.40 11.63
C ALA A 111 2.77 6.22 10.85
N LEU A 112 2.76 5.02 11.43
CA LEU A 112 3.32 3.82 10.83
C LEU A 112 2.44 3.28 9.70
N ASP A 113 1.12 3.42 9.81
CA ASP A 113 0.16 2.84 8.87
C ASP A 113 0.36 3.37 7.41
N PRO A 114 0.45 4.69 7.14
CA PRO A 114 0.72 5.18 5.78
C PRO A 114 2.08 4.77 5.22
N PHE A 115 3.09 4.63 6.09
CA PHE A 115 4.42 4.17 5.68
C PHE A 115 4.37 2.70 5.24
N MET A 116 3.73 1.86 6.05
CA MET A 116 3.57 0.44 5.77
C MET A 116 2.76 0.20 4.50
N ASP A 117 1.70 0.98 4.29
CA ASP A 117 0.88 0.92 3.08
C ASP A 117 1.69 1.29 1.83
N ALA A 118 2.52 2.33 1.90
CA ALA A 118 3.38 2.73 0.79
C ALA A 118 4.42 1.66 0.46
N VAL A 119 5.07 1.08 1.47
CA VAL A 119 6.04 -0.01 1.26
C VAL A 119 5.35 -1.23 0.66
N TYR A 120 4.20 -1.64 1.23
CA TYR A 120 3.42 -2.75 0.70
C TYR A 120 3.01 -2.52 -0.75
N PHE A 121 2.55 -1.31 -1.08
CA PHE A 121 2.18 -0.96 -2.44
C PHE A 121 3.36 -1.11 -3.42
N VAL A 122 4.53 -0.56 -3.06
CA VAL A 122 5.73 -0.64 -3.91
C VAL A 122 6.17 -2.08 -4.10
N VAL A 123 6.25 -2.86 -3.03
CA VAL A 123 6.62 -4.28 -3.09
C VAL A 123 5.59 -5.06 -3.91
N ALA A 124 4.30 -4.94 -3.61
CA ALA A 124 3.23 -5.61 -4.33
C ALA A 124 3.23 -5.29 -5.83
N ALA A 125 3.41 -4.02 -6.21
CA ALA A 125 3.44 -3.60 -7.61
C ALA A 125 4.68 -4.14 -8.33
N THR A 126 5.87 -3.93 -7.75
CA THR A 126 7.15 -4.33 -8.36
C THR A 126 7.28 -5.85 -8.45
N GLY A 127 6.98 -6.60 -7.38
CA GLY A 127 7.07 -8.06 -7.41
C GLY A 127 6.03 -8.69 -8.34
N SER A 128 4.83 -8.12 -8.44
CA SER A 128 3.85 -8.59 -9.43
C SER A 128 4.31 -8.38 -10.88
N LEU A 129 5.03 -7.29 -11.17
CA LEU A 129 5.65 -7.10 -12.48
C LEU A 129 6.79 -8.11 -12.71
N LEU A 130 7.69 -8.28 -11.73
CA LEU A 130 8.85 -9.16 -11.84
C LEU A 130 8.46 -10.65 -11.98
N LEU A 131 7.41 -11.08 -11.29
CA LEU A 131 6.85 -12.43 -11.39
C LEU A 131 5.98 -12.63 -12.65
N GLY A 132 5.74 -11.56 -13.41
CA GLY A 132 4.88 -11.56 -14.59
C GLY A 132 3.40 -11.80 -14.27
N ILE A 133 2.97 -11.45 -13.05
CA ILE A 133 1.57 -11.46 -12.63
C ILE A 133 0.82 -10.30 -13.31
N MET A 134 1.46 -9.15 -13.47
CA MET A 134 0.87 -8.01 -14.19
C MET A 134 1.80 -7.46 -15.27
N PRO A 135 1.25 -6.91 -16.36
CA PRO A 135 2.04 -6.22 -17.37
C PRO A 135 2.42 -4.80 -16.94
N ALA A 136 3.47 -4.24 -17.55
CA ALA A 136 4.03 -2.94 -17.18
C ALA A 136 3.03 -1.78 -17.29
N TRP A 137 2.14 -1.79 -18.29
CA TRP A 137 1.11 -0.76 -18.46
C TRP A 137 0.12 -0.76 -17.30
N LEU A 138 -0.21 -1.92 -16.73
CA LEU A 138 -1.12 -2.04 -15.60
C LEU A 138 -0.44 -1.54 -14.32
N MET A 139 0.85 -1.86 -14.14
CA MET A 139 1.63 -1.28 -13.05
C MET A 139 1.65 0.26 -13.14
N ALA A 140 1.86 0.82 -14.32
CA ALA A 140 1.83 2.27 -14.53
C ALA A 140 0.46 2.89 -14.18
N LEU A 141 -0.64 2.23 -14.58
CA LEU A 141 -2.00 2.65 -14.23
C LEU A 141 -2.22 2.68 -12.71
N VAL A 142 -1.80 1.61 -12.04
CA VAL A 142 -1.89 1.48 -10.59
C VAL A 142 -1.02 2.54 -9.91
N VAL A 143 0.24 2.72 -10.30
CA VAL A 143 1.12 3.78 -9.76
C VAL A 143 0.51 5.17 -9.96
N PHE A 144 0.01 5.48 -11.15
CA PHE A 144 -0.63 6.76 -11.44
C PHE A 144 -1.83 7.03 -10.52
N ARG A 145 -2.65 6.01 -10.29
CA ARG A 145 -3.81 6.10 -9.40
C ARG A 145 -3.43 6.46 -7.96
N TYR A 146 -2.34 5.91 -7.42
CA TYR A 146 -1.90 6.18 -6.04
C TYR A 146 -1.07 7.46 -5.93
N ALA A 147 -0.25 7.77 -6.94
CA ALA A 147 0.56 8.98 -6.99
C ALA A 147 -0.28 10.24 -7.27
N GLY A 148 -1.37 10.12 -8.03
CA GLY A 148 -2.19 11.25 -8.46
C GLY A 148 -2.64 12.19 -7.34
N PRO A 149 -3.24 11.71 -6.23
CA PRO A 149 -3.61 12.56 -5.10
C PRO A 149 -2.41 13.27 -4.43
N VAL A 150 -1.28 12.59 -4.32
CA VAL A 150 -0.05 13.16 -3.75
C VAL A 150 0.48 14.28 -4.64
N LEU A 151 0.52 14.06 -5.95
CA LEU A 151 0.96 15.05 -6.94
C LEU A 151 -0.01 16.23 -7.07
N ALA A 152 -1.31 16.03 -6.84
CA ALA A 152 -2.30 17.09 -6.84
C ALA A 152 -2.22 18.00 -5.60
N THR A 153 -1.72 17.48 -4.47
CA THR A 153 -1.62 18.20 -3.19
C THR A 153 -0.87 19.55 -3.29
N PRO A 154 0.35 19.64 -3.86
CA PRO A 154 1.04 20.92 -4.02
C PRO A 154 0.29 21.90 -4.93
N VAL A 155 -0.38 21.42 -5.98
CA VAL A 155 -1.18 22.28 -6.88
C VAL A 155 -2.35 22.93 -6.13
N VAL A 156 -3.02 22.17 -5.26
CA VAL A 156 -4.11 22.70 -4.42
C VAL A 156 -3.58 23.71 -3.39
N LEU A 157 -2.43 23.44 -2.78
CA LEU A 157 -1.77 24.36 -1.84
C LEU A 157 -1.36 25.68 -2.52
N LEU A 158 -0.74 25.61 -3.70
CA LEU A 158 -0.35 26.78 -4.48
C LEU A 158 -1.56 27.59 -4.95
N SER A 159 -2.73 26.96 -5.06
CA SER A 159 -4.00 27.64 -5.35
C SER A 159 -4.61 28.37 -4.14
N GLY A 160 -3.93 28.40 -2.99
CA GLY A 160 -4.41 29.04 -1.76
C GLY A 160 -5.58 28.32 -1.09
N ARG A 161 -5.84 27.07 -1.48
CA ARG A 161 -6.87 26.21 -0.88
C ARG A 161 -6.22 25.23 0.08
N ARG A 162 -6.95 24.81 1.11
CA ARG A 162 -6.47 23.76 2.01
C ARG A 162 -6.68 22.40 1.35
N PRO A 163 -5.63 21.59 1.12
CA PRO A 163 -5.81 20.20 0.73
C PRO A 163 -6.30 19.45 1.97
N GLU A 164 -7.61 19.29 2.10
CA GLU A 164 -8.10 18.17 2.90
C GLU A 164 -7.63 16.91 2.18
N LEU A 165 -6.88 16.02 2.84
CA LEU A 165 -6.45 14.76 2.22
C LEU A 165 -7.70 13.94 1.89
N VAL A 166 -8.13 14.03 0.63
CA VAL A 166 -9.49 13.67 0.25
C VAL A 166 -9.63 12.16 0.06
N PHE A 167 -10.05 11.46 1.11
CA PHE A 167 -10.57 10.11 0.97
C PHE A 167 -11.89 10.15 0.17
N THR A 168 -11.91 9.51 -1.00
CA THR A 168 -13.12 9.39 -1.82
C THR A 168 -13.59 7.94 -1.86
N ALA A 169 -14.90 7.72 -1.88
CA ALA A 169 -15.49 6.39 -1.99
C ALA A 169 -15.03 5.66 -3.28
N TRP A 170 -14.88 6.40 -4.38
CA TRP A 170 -14.33 5.87 -5.64
C TRP A 170 -12.87 5.47 -5.53
N GLY A 171 -12.09 6.20 -4.73
CA GLY A 171 -10.72 5.84 -4.44
C GLY A 171 -10.64 4.48 -3.74
N ARG A 172 -11.39 4.33 -2.65
CA ARG A 172 -11.46 3.08 -1.88
C ARG A 172 -11.88 1.89 -2.75
N ARG A 173 -12.97 2.05 -3.53
CA ARG A 173 -13.44 1.00 -4.45
C ARG A 173 -12.39 0.60 -5.48
N ASN A 174 -11.67 1.57 -6.03
CA ASN A 174 -10.63 1.29 -7.01
C ASN A 174 -9.44 0.52 -6.39
N THR A 175 -9.11 0.78 -5.12
CA THR A 175 -8.13 -0.02 -4.36
C THR A 175 -8.60 -1.46 -4.16
N GLU A 176 -9.85 -1.65 -3.72
CA GLU A 176 -10.45 -2.98 -3.55
C GLU A 176 -10.46 -3.76 -4.89
N LEU A 177 -10.87 -3.12 -5.99
CA LEU A 177 -10.86 -3.72 -7.33
C LEU A 177 -9.44 -4.03 -7.82
N THR A 178 -8.44 -3.22 -7.47
CA THR A 178 -7.05 -3.51 -7.80
C THR A 178 -6.62 -4.83 -7.16
N GLY A 179 -6.98 -5.06 -5.90
CA GLY A 179 -6.73 -6.35 -5.22
C GLY A 179 -7.40 -7.52 -5.95
N VAL A 180 -8.65 -7.37 -6.37
CA VAL A 180 -9.38 -8.41 -7.14
C VAL A 180 -8.71 -8.68 -8.48
N VAL A 181 -8.34 -7.64 -9.23
CA VAL A 181 -7.63 -7.76 -10.51
C VAL A 181 -6.32 -8.52 -10.32
N LEU A 182 -5.50 -8.15 -9.35
CA LEU A 182 -4.22 -8.82 -9.09
C LEU A 182 -4.42 -10.29 -8.68
N PHE A 183 -5.44 -10.58 -7.88
CA PHE A 183 -5.78 -11.95 -7.51
C PHE A 183 -6.21 -12.78 -8.73
N THR A 184 -7.04 -12.22 -9.61
CA THR A 184 -7.43 -12.89 -10.87
C THR A 184 -6.22 -13.13 -11.76
N LEU A 185 -5.37 -12.13 -11.95
CA LEU A 185 -4.18 -12.25 -12.80
C LEU A 185 -3.15 -13.23 -12.23
N LEU A 186 -3.04 -13.33 -10.90
CA LEU A 186 -2.22 -14.36 -10.25
C LEU A 186 -2.68 -15.77 -10.65
N TRP A 187 -3.98 -16.04 -10.64
CA TRP A 187 -4.52 -17.34 -11.06
C TRP A 187 -4.28 -17.61 -12.54
N VAL A 188 -4.49 -16.61 -13.40
CA VAL A 188 -4.14 -16.71 -14.83
C VAL A 188 -2.65 -17.03 -14.99
N ARG A 189 -1.78 -16.41 -14.19
CA ARG A 189 -0.34 -16.63 -14.25
C ARG A 189 0.06 -18.03 -13.81
N ILE A 190 -0.53 -18.54 -12.73
CA ILE A 190 -0.32 -19.90 -12.23
C ILE A 190 -0.77 -20.94 -13.27
N ALA A 191 -1.90 -20.69 -13.94
CA ALA A 191 -2.43 -21.53 -15.01
C ALA A 191 -1.64 -21.43 -16.33
N GLY A 192 -0.71 -20.48 -16.45
CA GLY A 192 0.05 -20.23 -17.68
C GLY A 192 -0.75 -19.55 -18.78
N GLY A 193 -1.83 -18.85 -18.44
CA GLY A 193 -2.70 -18.16 -19.39
C GLY A 193 -2.14 -16.81 -19.89
N PRO A 194 -2.82 -16.19 -20.87
CA PRO A 194 -2.38 -14.95 -21.50
C PRO A 194 -2.67 -13.73 -20.60
N ILE A 195 -1.64 -13.29 -19.87
CA ILE A 195 -1.74 -12.21 -18.88
C ILE A 195 -2.19 -10.88 -19.49
N ASP A 196 -1.67 -10.49 -20.65
CA ASP A 196 -2.04 -9.22 -21.28
C ASP A 196 -3.52 -9.17 -21.66
N VAL A 197 -4.04 -10.26 -22.24
CA VAL A 197 -5.46 -10.36 -22.63
C VAL A 197 -6.36 -10.34 -21.39
N ALA A 198 -6.01 -11.11 -20.36
CA ALA A 198 -6.76 -11.11 -19.10
C ALA A 198 -6.72 -9.73 -18.41
N ALA A 199 -5.58 -9.07 -18.41
CA ALA A 199 -5.41 -7.73 -17.85
C ALA A 199 -6.26 -6.70 -18.61
N LEU A 200 -6.27 -6.74 -19.94
CA LEU A 200 -7.14 -5.88 -20.75
C LEU A 200 -8.62 -6.15 -20.46
N ALA A 201 -9.02 -7.42 -20.38
CA ALA A 201 -10.40 -7.83 -20.19
C ALA A 201 -10.96 -7.48 -18.80
N VAL A 202 -10.13 -7.55 -17.75
CA VAL A 202 -10.59 -7.32 -16.37
C VAL A 202 -10.22 -5.93 -15.87
N ALA A 203 -8.98 -5.49 -16.07
CA ALA A 203 -8.49 -4.24 -15.46
C ALA A 203 -9.04 -2.99 -16.12
N LEU A 204 -9.18 -2.97 -17.46
CA LEU A 204 -9.71 -1.79 -18.15
C LEU A 204 -11.17 -1.46 -17.76
N PRO A 205 -12.14 -2.40 -17.87
CA PRO A 205 -13.52 -2.07 -17.54
C PRO A 205 -13.76 -1.81 -16.05
N THR A 206 -12.86 -2.27 -15.17
CA THR A 206 -13.01 -2.07 -13.72
C THR A 206 -12.23 -0.87 -13.20
N LEU A 207 -10.91 -0.81 -13.47
CA LEU A 207 -10.02 0.18 -12.87
C LEU A 207 -10.11 1.54 -13.57
N VAL A 208 -10.25 1.59 -14.91
CA VAL A 208 -10.24 2.88 -15.62
C VAL A 208 -11.47 3.72 -15.27
N PRO A 209 -12.72 3.21 -15.32
CA PRO A 209 -13.89 4.00 -14.94
C PRO A 209 -13.84 4.45 -13.49
N THR A 210 -13.47 3.56 -12.57
CA THR A 210 -13.41 3.90 -11.14
C THR A 210 -12.30 4.89 -10.82
N MET A 211 -11.18 4.84 -11.55
CA MET A 211 -10.10 5.82 -11.46
C MET A 211 -10.53 7.19 -12.01
N ILE A 212 -11.21 7.24 -13.15
CA ILE A 212 -11.75 8.49 -13.70
C ILE A 212 -12.72 9.13 -12.69
N LEU A 213 -13.65 8.34 -12.13
CA LEU A 213 -14.58 8.82 -11.12
C LEU A 213 -13.88 9.29 -9.84
N HIS A 214 -12.79 8.61 -9.44
CA HIS A 214 -11.94 9.04 -8.35
C HIS A 214 -11.32 10.42 -8.61
N PHE A 215 -10.70 10.63 -9.77
CA PHE A 215 -10.07 11.91 -10.12
C PHE A 215 -11.08 13.05 -10.32
N ILE A 216 -12.25 12.77 -10.89
CA ILE A 216 -13.35 13.76 -10.98
C ILE A 216 -13.81 14.15 -9.57
N ALA A 217 -14.01 13.17 -8.68
CA ALA A 217 -14.42 13.44 -7.30
C ALA A 217 -13.36 14.23 -6.53
N LEU A 218 -12.08 13.91 -6.76
CA LEU A 218 -10.95 14.64 -6.18
C LEU A 218 -10.92 16.09 -6.67
N GLY A 219 -11.04 16.31 -7.99
CA GLY A 219 -11.06 17.65 -8.58
C GLY A 219 -12.23 18.50 -8.08
N ARG A 220 -13.44 17.92 -7.98
CA ARG A 220 -14.63 18.60 -7.44
C ARG A 220 -14.42 19.03 -6.00
N ARG A 221 -13.83 18.17 -5.15
CA ARG A 221 -13.56 18.50 -3.75
C ARG A 221 -12.43 19.51 -3.60
N ALA A 222 -11.37 19.41 -4.40
CA ALA A 222 -10.31 20.40 -4.43
C ALA A 222 -10.84 21.80 -4.85
N ALA A 223 -11.79 21.87 -5.77
CA ALA A 223 -12.43 23.12 -6.18
C ALA A 223 -13.35 23.71 -5.09
N ALA A 224 -14.07 22.85 -4.36
CA ALA A 224 -14.96 23.23 -3.26
C ALA A 224 -14.24 23.51 -1.93
N ALA A 225 -12.94 23.22 -1.82
CA ALA A 225 -12.18 23.39 -0.60
C ALA A 225 -12.13 24.86 -0.15
N PRO A 226 -12.30 25.14 1.16
CA PRO A 226 -12.21 26.50 1.69
C PRO A 226 -10.87 27.16 1.35
N ARG A 227 -10.92 28.44 0.98
CA ARG A 227 -9.70 29.25 0.83
C ARG A 227 -9.04 29.38 2.19
N ALA A 228 -7.72 29.22 2.24
CA ALA A 228 -6.98 29.45 3.47
C ALA A 228 -7.16 30.91 3.90
N PRO A 229 -7.43 31.20 5.20
CA PRO A 229 -7.50 32.57 5.66
C PRO A 229 -6.16 33.25 5.36
N ARG A 230 -6.23 34.36 4.62
CA ARG A 230 -5.07 35.19 4.30
C ARG A 230 -4.51 35.66 5.64
N ARG A 231 -3.35 35.13 6.07
CA ARG A 231 -2.66 35.62 7.27
C ARG A 231 -2.50 37.13 7.09
N ALA A 232 -3.26 37.92 7.84
CA ALA A 232 -2.98 39.33 7.98
C ALA A 232 -1.55 39.42 8.50
N ARG A 233 -0.68 40.02 7.70
CA ARG A 233 0.68 40.36 8.09
C ARG A 233 0.57 41.37 9.24
N GLN A 234 0.50 40.89 10.47
CA GLN A 234 0.77 41.71 11.65
C GLN A 234 2.28 41.82 11.76
N TRP A 235 2.84 42.82 11.05
CA TRP A 235 4.13 43.41 11.39
C TRP A 235 3.80 44.69 12.14
N THR A 236 3.93 44.64 13.46
CA THR A 236 4.07 45.80 14.35
C THR A 236 5.17 45.47 15.32
#